data_AF-A0A959JCD0-F1
#
_entry.id   AF-A0A959JCD0-F1
#
_cell.length_a   1.000
_cell.length_b   1.000
_cell.length_c   1.000
_cell.angle_alpha   90.00
_cell.angle_beta   90.00
_cell.angle_gamma   90.00
#
_symmetry.space_group_name_H-M   'P 1'
#
loop_
_entity.id
_entity.type
_entity.pdbx_description
1 polymer ?
#
loop_
_entity_poly.entity_id
_entity_poly.type
_entity_poly.pdbx_seq_one_letter_code
_entity_poly.pdbx_strand_id
1 'polypeptide(L)'
;MIACSLVLPIGLTAQVDSRTVYEFTRFPVSPFQTALGGAPIALSTEDVAQSAINPATMDSLAAGNLSTDIHFHFAGIKQLYAGYGQRWKSSPYYWALGMQYMTYGTFDGADEFGNLTT
;
A
#
# COMPACT_ATOMS: atom_id res chain seq x y z
N MET A 1 -19.38 -5.93 -45.58
CA MET A 1 -17.95 -6.02 -45.23
C MET A 1 -17.55 -4.68 -44.61
N ILE A 2 -17.67 -4.56 -43.29
CA ILE A 2 -17.41 -3.30 -42.56
C ILE A 2 -15.89 -3.22 -42.36
N ALA A 3 -15.24 -2.30 -43.05
CA ALA A 3 -13.82 -2.03 -42.93
C ALA A 3 -13.53 -1.42 -41.56
N CYS A 4 -12.89 -2.20 -40.69
CA CYS A 4 -12.34 -1.73 -39.43
C CYS A 4 -11.14 -0.83 -39.75
N SER A 5 -11.35 0.49 -39.74
CA SER A 5 -10.29 1.46 -40.01
C SER A 5 -9.32 1.51 -38.83
N LEU A 6 -8.09 1.04 -39.07
CA LEU A 6 -6.96 1.09 -38.14
C LEU A 6 -6.51 2.54 -37.96
N VAL A 7 -6.87 3.16 -36.83
CA VAL A 7 -6.38 4.50 -36.46
C VAL A 7 -4.99 4.34 -35.84
N LEU A 8 -3.97 4.86 -36.54
CA LEU A 8 -2.58 4.90 -36.06
C LEU A 8 -2.42 6.04 -35.05
N PRO A 9 -1.93 5.81 -33.81
CA PRO A 9 -1.77 6.87 -32.83
C PRO A 9 -0.50 7.70 -33.15
N ILE A 10 -0.68 8.83 -33.84
CA ILE A 10 0.37 9.81 -34.10
C ILE A 10 0.50 10.70 -32.87
N GLY A 11 1.42 10.35 -31.96
CA GLY A 11 1.71 11.14 -30.76
C GLY A 11 1.46 10.43 -29.43
N LEU A 12 1.93 9.18 -29.31
CA LEU A 12 1.98 8.51 -28.01
C LEU A 12 3.01 9.22 -27.12
N THR A 13 2.55 10.06 -26.20
CA THR A 13 3.36 10.38 -25.02
C THR A 13 3.29 9.16 -24.11
N ALA A 14 4.44 8.66 -23.67
CA ALA A 14 4.45 7.64 -22.63
C ALA A 14 3.79 8.25 -21.38
N GLN A 15 2.84 7.55 -20.76
CA GLN A 15 2.34 7.96 -19.45
C GLN A 15 3.54 8.06 -18.50
N VAL A 16 3.73 9.24 -17.91
CA VAL A 16 4.68 9.37 -16.81
C VAL A 16 4.04 8.65 -15.64
N ASP A 17 4.64 7.53 -15.22
CA ASP A 17 4.16 6.76 -14.08
C ASP A 17 4.10 7.64 -12.83
N SER A 18 3.17 7.32 -11.93
CA SER A 18 2.99 8.03 -10.66
C SER A 18 4.28 7.94 -9.85
N ARG A 19 5.05 9.03 -9.81
CA ARG A 19 6.30 9.11 -9.05
C ARG A 19 5.96 9.35 -7.59
N THR A 20 6.17 8.34 -6.77
CA THR A 20 6.12 8.49 -5.31
C THR A 20 7.55 8.70 -4.80
N VAL A 21 7.75 9.65 -3.89
CA VAL A 21 9.07 9.85 -3.25
C VAL A 21 9.46 8.63 -2.41
N TYR A 22 8.46 7.97 -1.83
CA TYR A 22 8.60 6.79 -1.00
C TYR A 22 7.78 5.62 -1.57
N GLU A 23 8.45 4.64 -2.16
CA GLU A 23 7.78 3.53 -2.85
C GLU A 23 6.99 2.62 -1.89
N PHE A 24 7.41 2.53 -0.62
CA PHE A 24 6.76 1.68 0.38
C PHE A 24 5.29 2.06 0.64
N THR A 25 4.92 3.32 0.44
CA THR A 25 3.55 3.83 0.61
C THR A 25 2.58 3.25 -0.40
N ARG A 26 3.07 2.75 -1.54
CA ARG A 26 2.23 2.13 -2.59
C ARG A 26 1.85 0.70 -2.28
N PHE A 27 2.57 0.03 -1.37
CA PHE A 27 2.33 -1.37 -1.07
C PHE A 27 1.12 -1.53 -0.15
N PRO A 28 0.24 -2.52 -0.42
CA PRO A 28 -0.89 -2.83 0.46
C PRO A 28 -0.38 -3.15 1.88
N VAL A 29 -1.12 -2.68 2.88
CA VAL A 29 -0.75 -2.85 4.31
C VAL A 29 -1.42 -4.05 4.95
N SER A 30 -2.43 -4.64 4.32
CA SER A 30 -3.18 -5.80 4.83
C SER A 30 -3.21 -6.94 3.80
N PRO A 31 -3.11 -8.22 4.21
CA PRO A 31 -3.20 -9.38 3.32
C PRO A 31 -4.49 -9.41 2.50
N PHE A 32 -5.59 -8.91 3.07
CA PHE A 32 -6.86 -8.78 2.37
C PHE A 32 -6.78 -7.79 1.20
N GLN A 33 -6.10 -6.66 1.41
CA GLN A 33 -5.84 -5.69 0.34
C GLN A 33 -4.97 -6.31 -0.75
N THR A 34 -3.92 -7.03 -0.36
CA THR A 34 -3.01 -7.73 -1.28
C THR A 34 -3.74 -8.78 -2.11
N ALA A 35 -4.62 -9.58 -1.51
CA ALA A 35 -5.39 -10.60 -2.19
C ALA A 35 -6.39 -10.04 -3.21
N LEU A 36 -6.89 -8.83 -2.98
CA LEU A 36 -7.83 -8.13 -3.87
C LEU A 36 -7.15 -7.26 -4.94
N GLY A 37 -5.84 -7.40 -5.13
CA GLY A 37 -5.10 -6.65 -6.15
C GLY A 37 -4.56 -5.30 -5.67
N GLY A 38 -4.49 -5.08 -4.36
CA GLY A 38 -3.69 -4.02 -3.72
C GLY A 38 -4.51 -2.87 -3.11
N ALA A 39 -5.63 -2.47 -3.71
CA ALA A 39 -6.37 -1.30 -3.22
C ALA A 39 -7.90 -1.43 -3.36
N PRO A 40 -8.57 -2.22 -2.50
CA PRO A 40 -10.03 -2.31 -2.47
C PRO A 40 -10.66 -1.06 -1.78
N ILE A 41 -10.58 0.10 -2.43
CA ILE A 41 -10.89 1.43 -1.84
C ILE A 41 -12.32 1.54 -1.26
N ALA A 42 -13.30 0.87 -1.86
CA ALA A 42 -14.71 0.96 -1.48
C ALA A 42 -15.16 -0.17 -0.54
N LEU A 43 -14.27 -1.09 -0.16
CA LEU A 43 -14.63 -2.28 0.59
C LEU A 43 -14.50 -2.02 2.09
N SER A 44 -15.63 -2.03 2.77
CA SER A 44 -15.69 -1.91 4.22
C SER A 44 -15.44 -3.28 4.87
N THR A 45 -14.45 -3.36 5.74
CA THR A 45 -14.16 -4.53 6.57
C THR A 45 -13.79 -4.09 7.98
N GLU A 46 -13.90 -4.99 8.95
CA GLU A 46 -13.55 -4.77 10.36
C GLU A 46 -12.03 -4.77 10.61
N ASP A 47 -11.24 -4.25 9.67
CA ASP A 47 -9.78 -4.17 9.77
C ASP A 47 -9.37 -2.70 9.66
N VAL A 48 -8.73 -2.18 10.72
CA VAL A 48 -8.23 -0.81 10.74
C VAL A 48 -7.22 -0.53 9.63
N ALA A 49 -6.54 -1.55 9.08
CA ALA A 49 -5.65 -1.37 7.94
C ALA A 49 -6.36 -0.78 6.70
N GLN A 50 -7.69 -0.91 6.55
CA GLN A 50 -8.44 -0.24 5.47
C GLN A 50 -8.47 1.27 5.58
N SER A 51 -8.38 1.82 6.80
CA SER A 51 -8.37 3.27 6.98
C SER A 51 -7.11 3.91 6.39
N ALA A 52 -6.04 3.14 6.18
CA ALA A 52 -4.82 3.59 5.52
C ALA A 52 -5.03 3.87 4.02
N ILE A 53 -5.95 3.17 3.37
CA ILE A 53 -6.31 3.39 1.95
C ILE A 53 -7.47 4.38 1.84
N ASN A 54 -8.49 4.23 2.68
CA ASN A 54 -9.67 5.09 2.67
C ASN A 54 -10.17 5.33 4.10
N PRO A 55 -9.92 6.51 4.68
CA PRO A 55 -10.40 6.85 6.02
C PRO A 55 -11.93 6.77 6.19
N ALA A 56 -12.70 6.86 5.11
CA ALA A 56 -14.16 6.80 5.17
C ALA A 56 -14.71 5.39 5.51
N THR A 57 -13.93 4.32 5.31
CA THR A 57 -14.37 2.95 5.63
C THR A 57 -14.39 2.64 7.12
N MET A 58 -13.83 3.55 7.95
CA MET A 58 -13.79 3.43 9.40
C MET A 58 -15.17 3.37 10.06
N ASP A 59 -16.24 3.78 9.38
CA ASP A 59 -17.60 3.67 9.90
C ASP A 59 -17.98 2.22 10.27
N SER A 60 -17.47 1.26 9.48
CA SER A 60 -17.66 -0.18 9.69
C SER A 60 -16.76 -0.80 10.76
N LEU A 61 -15.84 -0.04 11.34
CA LEU A 61 -14.85 -0.56 12.28
C LEU A 61 -15.44 -0.75 13.68
N ALA A 62 -15.25 -1.94 14.26
CA ALA A 62 -15.55 -2.17 15.66
C ALA A 62 -14.67 -1.30 16.58
N ALA A 63 -15.22 -0.84 17.70
CA ALA A 63 -14.45 -0.06 18.67
C ALA A 63 -13.32 -0.91 19.29
N GLY A 64 -12.08 -0.43 19.20
CA GLY A 64 -10.91 -1.04 19.82
C GLY A 64 -10.25 -2.10 18.94
N ASN A 65 -10.34 -1.93 17.63
CA ASN A 65 -9.74 -2.82 16.66
C ASN A 65 -8.21 -2.62 16.60
N LEU A 66 -7.47 -3.71 16.68
CA LEU A 66 -6.03 -3.76 16.54
C LEU A 66 -5.71 -4.68 15.36
N SER A 67 -4.95 -4.19 14.38
CA SER A 67 -4.44 -4.99 13.27
C SER A 67 -2.91 -5.03 13.28
N THR A 68 -2.36 -6.16 12.85
CA THR A 68 -0.93 -6.34 12.69
C THR A 68 -0.69 -7.30 11.53
N ASP A 69 0.10 -6.85 10.57
CA ASP A 69 0.25 -7.52 9.29
C ASP A 69 1.74 -7.59 8.94
N ILE A 70 2.16 -8.72 8.39
CA ILE A 70 3.54 -8.97 7.98
C ILE A 70 3.52 -9.51 6.56
N HIS A 71 4.23 -8.84 5.65
CA HIS A 71 4.41 -9.30 4.28
C HIS A 71 5.87 -9.62 4.01
N PHE A 72 6.09 -10.79 3.43
CA PHE A 72 7.39 -11.21 2.95
C PHE A 72 7.41 -11.11 1.44
N HIS A 73 8.29 -10.25 0.92
CA HIS A 73 8.50 -10.10 -0.51
C HIS A 73 9.76 -10.86 -0.92
N PHE A 74 9.86 -11.14 -2.22
CA PHE A 74 11.07 -11.73 -2.80
C PHE A 74 12.26 -10.76 -2.66
N ALA A 75 13.48 -11.29 -2.78
CA ALA A 75 14.74 -10.55 -2.56
C ALA A 75 15.00 -10.08 -1.11
N GLY A 76 14.38 -10.72 -0.11
CA GLY A 76 14.67 -10.46 1.31
C GLY A 76 13.98 -9.22 1.89
N ILE A 77 13.11 -8.58 1.09
CA ILE A 77 12.31 -7.42 1.49
C ILE A 77 11.23 -7.87 2.49
N LYS A 78 11.10 -7.14 3.59
CA LYS A 78 10.06 -7.41 4.61
C LYS A 78 9.28 -6.14 4.92
N GLN A 79 7.97 -6.29 5.01
CA GLN A 79 7.04 -5.22 5.36
C GLN A 79 6.28 -5.61 6.63
N LEU A 80 6.10 -4.64 7.51
CA LEU A 80 5.35 -4.76 8.75
C LEU A 80 4.38 -3.59 8.82
N TYR A 81 3.14 -3.87 9.16
CA TYR A 81 2.14 -2.88 9.49
C TYR A 81 1.53 -3.19 10.85
N ALA A 82 1.27 -2.14 11.63
CA ALA A 82 0.50 -2.22 12.86
C ALA A 82 -0.44 -1.03 12.93
N GLY A 83 -1.73 -1.28 13.15
CA GLY A 83 -2.77 -0.27 13.19
C GLY A 83 -3.66 -0.45 14.41
N TYR A 84 -4.14 0.67 14.95
CA TYR A 84 -5.15 0.67 16.00
C TYR A 84 -6.24 1.69 15.68
N GLY A 85 -7.50 1.27 15.80
CA GLY A 85 -8.65 2.09 15.49
C GLY A 85 -9.72 2.01 16.57
N GLN A 86 -10.31 3.15 16.87
CA GLN A 86 -11.24 3.30 17.99
C GLN A 86 -12.32 4.31 17.65
N ARG A 87 -13.55 4.01 18.08
CA ARG A 87 -14.69 4.93 18.00
C ARG A 87 -14.79 5.72 19.28
N TRP A 88 -15.09 7.02 19.19
CA TRP A 88 -15.38 7.82 20.37
C TRP A 88 -16.68 7.34 21.03
N LYS A 89 -16.65 7.00 22.33
CA LYS A 89 -17.76 6.34 23.07
C LYS A 89 -19.15 6.95 22.88
N SER A 90 -19.25 8.27 22.67
CA SER A 90 -20.53 8.98 22.61
C SER A 90 -20.64 9.94 21.42
N SER A 91 -19.77 9.78 20.41
CA SER A 91 -19.69 10.69 19.26
C SER A 91 -19.62 9.90 17.95
N PRO A 92 -20.01 10.48 16.80
CA PRO A 92 -19.85 9.81 15.50
C PRO A 92 -18.40 9.81 15.00
N TYR A 93 -17.45 10.34 15.78
CA TYR A 93 -16.05 10.42 15.39
C TYR A 93 -15.32 9.09 15.59
N TYR A 94 -14.51 8.74 14.59
CA TYR A 94 -13.57 7.63 14.62
C TYR A 94 -12.15 8.18 14.51
N TRP A 95 -11.20 7.49 15.13
CA TRP A 95 -9.79 7.77 14.97
C TRP A 95 -9.03 6.46 14.77
N ALA A 96 -7.99 6.51 13.94
CA ALA A 96 -7.05 5.42 13.78
C ALA A 96 -5.64 5.98 13.74
N LEU A 97 -4.71 5.15 14.19
CA LEU A 97 -3.29 5.32 13.99
C LEU A 97 -2.76 4.07 13.31
N GLY A 98 -1.74 4.25 12.47
CA GLY A 98 -1.06 3.17 11.81
C GLY A 98 0.42 3.47 11.69
N MET A 99 1.23 2.42 11.77
CA MET A 99 2.66 2.46 11.52
C MET A 99 2.98 1.42 10.47
N GLN A 100 3.73 1.84 9.44
CA GLN A 100 4.23 0.97 8.38
C GLN A 100 5.76 1.01 8.40
N TYR A 101 6.36 -0.16 8.34
CA TYR A 101 7.81 -0.34 8.26
C TYR A 101 8.13 -1.26 7.08
N MET A 102 9.13 -0.90 6.28
CA MET A 102 9.60 -1.72 5.17
C MET A 102 11.13 -1.72 5.16
N THR A 103 11.72 -2.91 5.15
CA THR A 103 13.15 -3.11 4.95
C THR A 103 13.40 -3.70 3.58
N TYR A 104 14.42 -3.20 2.89
CA TYR A 104 14.81 -3.65 1.55
C TYR A 104 15.84 -4.79 1.57
N GLY A 105 16.12 -5.34 2.77
CA GLY A 105 17.14 -6.37 2.95
C GLY A 105 18.55 -5.78 3.12
N THR A 106 19.55 -6.61 2.83
CA THR A 106 20.96 -6.24 2.90
C THR A 106 21.46 -5.88 1.52
N PHE A 107 22.12 -4.73 1.41
CA PHE A 107 22.81 -4.32 0.19
C PHE A 107 24.30 -4.52 0.38
N ASP A 108 24.96 -5.15 -0.59
CA ASP A 108 26.41 -5.16 -0.64
C ASP A 108 26.87 -3.77 -1.10
N GLY A 109 27.54 -3.04 -0.19
CA GLY A 109 28.12 -1.75 -0.51
C GLY A 109 29.33 -1.91 -1.41
N ALA A 110 29.45 -1.08 -2.44
CA ALA A 110 30.67 -0.97 -3.24
C ALA A 110 31.08 0.50 -3.35
N ASP A 111 32.38 0.76 -3.27
CA ASP A 111 32.93 2.09 -3.54
C ASP A 111 32.91 2.41 -5.05
N GLU A 112 33.30 3.64 -5.40
CA GLU A 112 33.36 4.13 -6.80
C GLU A 112 34.30 3.30 -7.69
N PHE A 113 35.22 2.54 -7.09
CA PHE A 113 36.18 1.67 -7.76
C PHE A 113 35.74 0.19 -7.77
N GLY A 114 34.56 -0.12 -7.23
CA GLY A 114 34.00 -1.46 -7.16
C GLY A 114 34.53 -2.33 -6.02
N ASN A 115 35.21 -1.76 -5.02
CA ASN A 115 35.63 -2.51 -3.83
C ASN A 115 34.47 -2.63 -2.85
N LEU A 116 34.24 -3.84 -2.35
CA LEU A 116 33.17 -4.13 -1.40
C LEU A 116 33.46 -3.47 -0.04
N THR A 117 32.53 -2.67 0.43
CA THR A 117 32.49 -2.13 1.79
C THR A 117 31.42 -2.88 2.57
N THR A 118 31.88 -3.84 3.39
CA THR A 118 31.04 -4.55 4.38
C THR A 118 30.89 -3.71 5.64
#